data_AF-A0A662WB90-F1
#
_entry.id   AF-A0A662WB90-F1
#
_cell.length_a   1.000
_cell.length_b   1.000
_cell.length_c   1.000
_cell.angle_alpha   90.00
_cell.angle_beta   90.00
_cell.angle_gamma   90.00
#
_symmetry.space_group_name_H-M   'P 1'
#
loop_
_entity.id
_entity.type
_entity.pdbx_description
1 polymer ?
#
loop_
_entity_poly.entity_id
_entity_poly.type
_entity_poly.pdbx_seq_one_letter_code
_entity_poly.pdbx_strand_id
1 'polypeptide(L)' 'MTKRILIVACKRIRQQNLCPADSKCLVAMMRREGEFERYKGEDAAIVGIIECGDCPGGRVPASLAISKMQLAALNETV' A
#
# COMPACT_ATOMS: atom_id res chain seq x y z
N MET A 1 7.04 -3.76 -17.35
CA MET A 1 6.98 -4.57 -16.12
C MET A 1 6.07 -3.83 -15.16
N THR A 2 4.96 -4.45 -14.74
CA THR A 2 3.97 -3.78 -13.88
C THR A 2 4.56 -3.50 -12.49
N LYS A 3 4.46 -2.28 -12.01
CA LYS A 3 4.90 -1.85 -10.68
C LYS A 3 3.83 -2.16 -9.65
N ARG A 4 4.15 -2.96 -8.64
CA ARG A 4 3.20 -3.30 -7.58
C ARG A 4 3.56 -2.52 -6.34
N ILE A 5 2.56 -1.82 -5.80
CA ILE A 5 2.75 -0.86 -4.73
C ILE A 5 2.02 -1.38 -3.51
N LEU A 6 2.75 -1.48 -2.39
CA LEU A 6 2.17 -1.75 -1.08
C LEU A 6 2.25 -0.47 -0.25
N ILE A 7 1.12 -0.04 0.32
CA ILE A 7 1.06 1.16 1.16
C ILE A 7 1.11 0.75 2.63
N VAL A 8 1.97 1.41 3.41
CA VAL A 8 1.99 1.28 4.87
C VAL A 8 1.25 2.45 5.48
N ALA A 9 0.21 2.15 6.26
CA ALA A 9 -0.63 3.13 6.91
C ALA A 9 -0.53 3.08 8.44
N CYS A 10 -0.82 4.22 9.09
CA CYS A 10 -0.90 4.27 10.54
C CYS A 10 -2.19 3.59 11.03
N LYS A 11 -2.04 2.58 11.89
CA LYS A 11 -3.18 1.88 12.50
C LYS A 11 -4.11 2.82 13.25
N ARG A 12 -3.59 3.70 14.11
CA ARG A 12 -4.41 4.59 14.96
C ARG A 12 -5.31 5.52 14.16
N ILE A 13 -4.79 6.03 13.04
CA ILE A 13 -5.52 6.95 12.15
C ILE A 13 -6.58 6.18 11.35
N ARG A 14 -6.25 4.99 10.84
CA ARG A 14 -7.20 4.14 10.12
C ARG A 14 -8.34 3.63 11.00
N GLN A 15 -8.04 3.20 12.22
CA GLN A 15 -9.06 2.72 13.17
C GLN A 15 -10.07 3.80 13.57
N GLN A 16 -9.69 5.07 13.51
CA GLN A 16 -10.58 6.21 13.75
C GLN A 16 -11.27 6.71 12.47
N ASN A 17 -11.11 6.00 11.35
CA ASN A 17 -11.63 6.37 10.04
C ASN A 17 -11.18 7.77 9.54
N LEU A 18 -10.13 8.35 10.12
CA LEU A 18 -9.63 9.67 9.75
C LEU A 18 -8.84 9.64 8.43
N CYS A 19 -8.21 8.50 8.14
CA CYS A 19 -7.61 8.22 6.84
C CYS A 19 -8.04 6.81 6.44
N PRO A 20 -9.14 6.66 5.69
CA PRO A 20 -9.60 5.32 5.30
C PRO A 20 -8.64 4.67 4.28
N ALA A 21 -7.72 5.45 3.70
CA ALA A 21 -6.65 5.10 2.76
C ALA A 21 -7.14 4.54 1.41
N ASP A 22 -8.14 3.67 1.44
CA ASP A 22 -8.84 3.12 0.28
C ASP A 22 -9.47 4.20 -0.61
N SER A 23 -10.12 5.23 -0.05
CA SER A 23 -10.82 6.23 -0.87
C SER A 23 -9.85 7.08 -1.69
N LYS A 24 -9.02 7.88 -1.02
CA LYS A 24 -8.15 8.84 -1.71
C LYS A 24 -7.02 8.15 -2.47
N CYS A 25 -6.36 7.14 -1.89
CA CYS A 25 -5.20 6.54 -2.53
C CYS A 25 -5.60 5.68 -3.74
N LEU A 26 -6.71 4.92 -3.68
CA LEU A 26 -7.14 4.13 -4.84
C LEU A 26 -7.62 5.04 -5.98
N VAL A 27 -8.38 6.10 -5.67
CA VAL A 27 -8.81 7.07 -6.70
C VAL A 27 -7.63 7.82 -7.30
N ALA A 28 -6.69 8.29 -6.48
CA ALA A 28 -5.48 8.96 -6.96
C ALA A 28 -4.62 8.00 -7.81
N MET A 29 -4.56 6.71 -7.48
CA MET A 29 -3.86 5.73 -8.29
C MET A 29 -4.53 5.55 -9.66
N MET A 30 -5.86 5.40 -9.70
CA MET A 30 -6.61 5.28 -10.96
C MET A 30 -6.41 6.50 -11.88
N ARG A 31 -6.36 7.70 -11.29
CA ARG A 31 -6.17 8.96 -12.03
C ARG A 31 -4.71 9.33 -12.25
N ARG A 32 -3.77 8.60 -11.64
CA ARG A 32 -2.35 8.93 -11.58
C ARG A 32 -2.11 10.36 -11.10
N GLU A 33 -2.65 10.70 -9.94
CA GLU A 33 -2.56 12.02 -9.28
C GLU A 33 -1.68 11.97 -8.00
N GLY A 34 -1.09 13.10 -7.63
CA GLY A 34 -0.27 13.23 -6.41
C GLY A 34 0.99 12.35 -6.47
N GLU A 35 1.25 11.56 -5.42
CA GLU A 35 2.43 10.67 -5.35
C GLU A 35 2.46 9.65 -6.50
N PHE A 36 1.32 9.35 -7.13
CA PHE A 36 1.24 8.39 -8.24
C PHE A 36 1.54 8.99 -9.62
N GLU A 37 1.74 10.31 -9.73
CA GLU A 37 2.08 10.97 -11.01
C GLU A 37 3.39 10.46 -11.60
N ARG A 38 4.34 10.06 -10.75
CA ARG A 38 5.60 9.44 -11.14
C ARG A 38 5.45 8.14 -11.93
N TYR A 39 4.26 7.53 -11.91
CA TYR A 39 3.93 6.30 -12.66
C TYR A 39 3.04 6.57 -13.88
N LYS A 40 2.98 7.82 -14.37
CA LYS A 40 2.29 8.16 -15.63
C LYS A 40 2.97 7.43 -16.80
N GLY A 41 2.18 6.76 -17.63
CA GLY A 41 2.69 5.93 -18.73
C GLY A 41 3.27 4.59 -18.28
N GLU A 42 3.28 4.28 -16.98
CA GLU A 42 3.67 2.98 -16.44
C GLU A 42 2.45 2.17 -16.01
N ASP A 43 2.52 0.86 -16.27
CA ASP A 43 1.62 -0.08 -15.65
C ASP A 43 1.99 -0.23 -14.18
N ALA A 44 1.09 0.19 -13.31
CA ALA A 44 1.29 0.24 -11.88
C ALA A 44 -0.05 0.02 -11.17
N ALA A 45 -0.02 -0.68 -10.04
CA ALA A 45 -1.20 -1.00 -9.24
C ALA A 45 -0.87 -1.02 -7.75
N ILE A 46 -1.82 -0.56 -6.93
CA ILE A 46 -1.79 -0.82 -5.48
C ILE A 46 -2.28 -2.25 -5.28
N VAL A 47 -1.47 -3.08 -4.63
CA VAL A 47 -1.80 -4.49 -4.35
C VAL A 47 -2.12 -4.75 -2.89
N GLY A 48 -1.99 -3.72 -2.04
CA GLY A 48 -2.42 -3.82 -0.65
C GLY A 48 -2.12 -2.55 0.17
N ILE A 49 -2.84 -2.43 1.27
CA ILE A 49 -2.63 -1.38 2.28
C ILE A 49 -2.52 -2.08 3.64
N ILE A 50 -1.30 -2.12 4.17
CA ILE A 50 -1.01 -2.72 5.47
C ILE A 50 -0.87 -1.65 6.55
N GLU A 51 -0.93 -2.06 7.81
CA GLU A 51 -0.79 -1.16 8.95
C GLU A 51 0.55 -1.33 9.65
N CYS A 52 1.03 -0.27 10.31
CA CYS A 52 2.26 -0.32 11.10
C CYS A 52 2.17 -1.16 12.39
N GLY A 53 0.98 -1.64 12.76
CA GLY A 53 0.74 -2.56 13.87
C GLY A 53 0.29 -1.91 15.18
N ASP A 54 0.89 -0.77 15.55
CA ASP A 54 0.54 0.28 16.53
C ASP A 54 1.80 1.13 16.76
N CYS A 55 1.72 2.31 17.41
CA CYS A 55 2.90 3.08 17.82
C CYS A 55 3.74 2.26 18.83
N PRO A 56 5.04 2.03 18.60
CA PRO A 56 5.99 2.80 17.77
C PRO A 56 6.21 2.29 16.32
N GLY A 57 5.39 1.38 15.82
CA GLY A 57 5.44 0.88 14.43
C GLY A 57 6.29 -0.38 14.25
N GLY A 58 6.61 -1.08 15.33
CA GLY A 58 7.54 -2.22 15.31
C GLY A 58 7.10 -3.43 14.47
N ARG A 59 5.83 -3.50 14.03
CA ARG A 59 5.34 -4.61 13.21
C ARG A 59 5.54 -4.40 11.70
N VAL A 60 5.92 -3.21 11.24
CA VAL A 60 6.10 -2.91 9.80
C VAL A 60 6.97 -3.97 9.10
N PRO A 61 8.16 -4.37 9.62
CA PRO A 61 9.01 -5.33 8.92
C PRO A 61 8.35 -6.72 8.77
N ALA A 62 7.70 -7.20 9.84
CA ALA A 62 7.01 -8.49 9.82
C ALA A 62 5.78 -8.45 8.87
N SER A 63 5.02 -7.36 8.89
CA SER A 63 3.88 -7.16 8.00
C SER A 63 4.30 -7.10 6.53
N LEU A 64 5.43 -6.46 6.22
CA LEU A 64 6.02 -6.45 4.87
C LEU A 64 6.48 -7.85 4.45
N ALA A 65 7.18 -8.56 5.33
CA ALA A 65 7.66 -9.92 5.05
C ALA A 65 6.49 -10.88 4.74
N ILE A 66 5.43 -10.84 5.55
CA ILE A 66 4.22 -11.64 5.31
C ILE A 66 3.57 -11.25 4.00
N SER A 67 3.40 -9.95 3.73
CA SER A 67 2.77 -9.47 2.48
C SER A 67 3.53 -9.93 1.25
N LYS A 68 4.87 -9.80 1.27
CA LYS A 68 5.74 -10.29 0.21
C LYS A 68 5.61 -11.80 0.02
N MET A 69 5.61 -12.57 1.10
CA MET A 69 5.45 -14.03 1.05
C MET A 69 4.11 -14.44 0.44
N GLN A 70 3.00 -13.79 0.85
CA GLN A 70 1.66 -14.08 0.34
C GLN A 70 1.53 -13.71 -1.15
N LEU A 71 2.08 -12.57 -1.57
CA LEU A 71 2.03 -12.13 -2.96
C LEU A 71 2.95 -12.96 -3.87
N ALA A 72 4.07 -13.46 -3.36
CA ALA A 72 4.95 -14.35 -4.11
C ALA A 72 4.23 -15.64 -4.57
N ALA A 73 3.27 -16.14 -3.79
CA ALA A 73 2.45 -17.30 -4.18
C ALA A 73 1.59 -17.04 -5.44
N LEU A 74 1.36 -15.77 -5.78
CA LEU A 74 0.62 -15.33 -6.97
C LEU A 74 1.54 -14.81 -8.09
N ASN A 75 2.86 -15.03 -7.99
CA ASN A 75 3.88 -14.46 -8.88
C ASN A 75 3.91 -12.92 -8.87
N GLU A 76 3.48 -12.30 -7.77
CA GLU A 76 3.51 -10.86 -7.58
C GLU A 76 4.69 -10.45 -6.70
N THR A 77 5.41 -9.38 -7.09
CA THR A 77 6.57 -8.86 -6.36
C THR A 77 6.33 -7.43 -5.92
N VAL A 78 6.48 -7.17 -4.61
CA VAL A 78 6.35 -5.85 -3.96
C VAL A 78 7.62 -5.47 -3.20
#